data_AF-A0A229H7N3-F1
#
_entry.id   AF-A0A229H7N3-F1
#
_cell.length_a   1.000
_cell.length_b   1.000
_cell.length_c   1.000
_cell.angle_alpha   90.00
_cell.angle_beta   90.00
_cell.angle_gamma   90.00
#
_symmetry.space_group_name_H-M   'P 1'
#
loop_
_entity.id
_entity.type
_entity.pdbx_description
1 polymer ?
#
loop_
_entity_poly.entity_id
_entity_poly.type
_entity_poly.pdbx_seq_one_letter_code
_entity_poly.pdbx_strand_id
1 'polypeptide(L)' 'MSNNSVVAAPAPLPTRRPSPGSAAVRWLTTTDHKTIGTLYLVTSFAFFCIGGILALFMRAELARPGHQIMSNEQFN' A
#
# COMPACT_ATOMS: atom_id res chain seq x y z
N MET A 1 51.36 -39.56 16.13
CA MET A 1 50.71 -39.16 14.86
C MET A 1 49.49 -38.33 15.18
N SER A 2 49.56 -37.03 14.95
CA SER A 2 48.46 -36.06 15.06
C SER A 2 47.58 -36.15 13.81
N ASN A 3 46.26 -36.15 13.94
CA ASN A 3 45.34 -35.72 12.89
C ASN A 3 43.99 -35.33 13.49
N ASN A 4 43.83 -34.04 13.77
CA ASN A 4 42.56 -33.42 14.11
C ASN A 4 42.00 -32.78 12.83
N SER A 5 41.14 -33.50 12.10
CA SER A 5 40.45 -32.97 10.93
C SER A 5 39.33 -32.04 11.38
N VAL A 6 39.68 -30.76 11.59
CA VAL A 6 38.71 -29.68 11.82
C VAL A 6 37.85 -29.58 10.57
N VAL A 7 36.63 -30.10 10.65
CA VAL A 7 35.60 -29.90 9.64
C VAL A 7 35.30 -28.40 9.62
N ALA A 8 35.80 -27.69 8.61
CA ALA A 8 35.47 -26.30 8.40
C ALA A 8 33.96 -26.20 8.14
N ALA A 9 33.24 -25.53 9.05
CA ALA A 9 31.83 -25.23 8.85
C ALA A 9 31.64 -24.45 7.53
N PRO A 10 30.62 -24.75 6.71
CA PRO A 10 30.39 -24.03 5.47
C PRO A 10 30.18 -22.54 5.77
N ALA A 11 30.85 -21.68 5.02
CA ALA A 11 30.71 -20.24 5.15
C ALA A 11 29.22 -19.83 5.06
N PRO A 12 28.74 -18.90 5.91
CA PRO A 12 27.34 -18.49 5.90
C PRO A 12 26.98 -17.88 4.55
N LEU A 13 25.91 -18.39 3.93
CA LEU A 13 25.41 -17.87 2.65
C LEU A 13 25.04 -16.39 2.78
N PRO A 14 25.32 -15.56 1.76
CA PRO A 14 24.96 -14.15 1.78
C PRO A 14 23.43 -14.01 1.83
N THR A 15 22.88 -13.59 2.97
CA THR A 15 21.46 -13.24 3.10
C THR A 15 21.22 -11.92 2.38
N ARG A 16 20.59 -11.97 1.20
CA ARG A 16 20.19 -10.76 0.45
C ARG A 16 19.21 -9.95 1.31
N ARG A 17 19.61 -8.73 1.70
CA ARG A 17 18.73 -7.82 2.45
C ARG A 17 17.53 -7.46 1.57
N PRO A 18 16.28 -7.57 2.07
CA PRO A 18 15.12 -7.13 1.32
C PRO A 18 15.22 -5.61 1.12
N SER A 19 15.26 -5.18 -0.14
CA SER A 19 15.18 -3.76 -0.47
C SER A 19 13.71 -3.32 -0.37
N PRO A 20 13.42 -2.07 0.03
CA PRO A 20 12.05 -1.58 0.15
C PRO A 20 11.24 -1.72 -1.16
N GLY A 21 11.89 -1.59 -2.32
CA GLY A 21 11.26 -1.84 -3.63
C GLY A 21 10.88 -3.30 -3.90
N SER A 22 11.56 -4.26 -3.26
CA SER A 22 11.24 -5.69 -3.44
C SER A 22 9.89 -6.09 -2.83
N ALA A 23 9.40 -5.34 -1.83
CA ALA A 23 8.11 -5.59 -1.21
C ALA A 23 6.94 -5.18 -2.13
N ALA A 24 7.04 -4.01 -2.76
CA ALA A 24 6.04 -3.53 -3.72
C ALA A 24 5.97 -4.42 -4.97
N VAL A 25 7.13 -4.83 -5.50
CA VAL A 25 7.18 -5.77 -6.66
C VAL A 25 6.61 -7.13 -6.28
N ARG A 26 6.93 -7.67 -5.10
CA ARG A 26 6.34 -8.92 -4.61
C ARG A 26 4.82 -8.82 -4.49
N TRP A 27 4.30 -7.71 -3.96
CA TRP A 27 2.86 -7.48 -3.87
C TRP A 27 2.18 -7.39 -5.23
N LEU A 28 2.79 -6.68 -6.19
CA LEU A 28 2.25 -6.53 -7.54
C LEU A 28 2.26 -7.84 -8.34
N THR A 29 3.27 -8.70 -8.13
CA THR A 29 3.42 -9.98 -8.84
C THR A 29 2.84 -11.17 -8.05
N THR A 30 2.12 -10.94 -6.95
CA THR A 30 1.53 -12.03 -6.14
C THR A 30 0.22 -12.55 -6.76
N THR A 31 0.08 -13.87 -6.86
CA THR A 31 -1.15 -14.58 -7.33
C THR A 31 -2.02 -15.10 -6.18
N ASP A 32 -1.58 -14.90 -4.92
CA ASP A 32 -2.34 -15.32 -3.75
C ASP A 32 -3.62 -14.48 -3.58
N HIS A 33 -4.77 -15.14 -3.53
CA HIS A 33 -6.09 -14.51 -3.50
C HIS A 33 -6.35 -13.73 -2.20
N LYS A 34 -5.67 -14.05 -1.09
CA LYS A 34 -5.79 -13.27 0.16
C LYS A 34 -5.05 -11.94 0.04
N THR A 35 -3.88 -11.97 -0.59
CA THR A 35 -3.08 -10.77 -0.87
C THR A 35 -3.78 -9.87 -1.87
N ILE A 36 -4.31 -10.45 -2.97
CA ILE A 36 -5.11 -9.73 -3.96
C ILE A 36 -6.35 -9.12 -3.30
N GLY A 37 -7.08 -9.88 -2.49
CA GLY A 37 -8.25 -9.38 -1.76
C GLY A 37 -7.91 -8.21 -0.83
N THR A 38 -6.77 -8.27 -0.14
CA THR A 38 -6.30 -7.18 0.73
C THR A 38 -5.97 -5.93 -0.08
N LEU A 39 -5.32 -6.07 -1.23
CA LEU A 39 -5.00 -4.94 -2.11
C LEU A 39 -6.27 -4.23 -2.59
N TYR A 40 -7.30 -4.99 -2.97
CA TYR A 40 -8.60 -4.45 -3.34
C TYR A 40 -9.28 -3.74 -2.17
N LEU A 41 -9.34 -4.36 -0.99
CA LEU A 41 -9.95 -3.70 0.17
C LEU A 41 -9.26 -2.40 0.54
N VAL A 42 -7.93 -2.37 0.57
CA VAL A 42 -7.17 -1.16 0.88
C VAL A 42 -7.42 -0.09 -0.17
N THR A 43 -7.36 -0.44 -1.45
CA THR A 43 -7.56 0.51 -2.55
C THR A 43 -9.00 1.06 -2.55
N SER A 44 -10.00 0.18 -2.50
CA SER A 44 -11.41 0.58 -2.47
C SER A 44 -11.75 1.41 -1.23
N PHE A 45 -11.20 1.08 -0.06
CA PHE A 45 -11.40 1.85 1.16
C PHE A 45 -10.77 3.26 1.06
N ALA A 46 -9.57 3.36 0.47
CA ALA A 46 -8.94 4.67 0.24
C ALA A 46 -9.80 5.56 -0.68
N PHE A 47 -10.28 5.02 -1.81
CA PHE A 47 -11.20 5.75 -2.70
C PHE A 47 -12.54 6.07 -2.05
N PHE A 48 -13.06 5.18 -1.20
CA PHE A 48 -14.27 5.42 -0.41
C PHE A 48 -14.08 6.60 0.54
N CYS A 49 -12.95 6.70 1.23
CA CYS A 49 -12.66 7.85 2.09
C CYS A 49 -12.56 9.15 1.28
N ILE A 50 -11.85 9.13 0.14
CA ILE A 50 -11.70 10.30 -0.74
C ILE A 50 -13.07 10.76 -1.28
N GLY A 51 -13.83 9.84 -1.87
CA GLY A 51 -15.18 10.12 -2.38
C GLY A 51 -16.16 10.51 -1.29
N GLY A 52 -16.04 9.91 -0.10
CA GLY A 52 -16.80 10.27 1.08
C GLY A 52 -16.53 11.71 1.49
N ILE A 53 -15.26 12.11 1.61
CA ILE A 53 -14.88 13.50 1.92
C ILE A 53 -15.43 14.47 0.85
N LEU A 54 -15.31 14.13 -0.43
CA LEU A 54 -15.89 14.94 -1.52
C LEU A 54 -17.41 15.07 -1.39
N ALA A 55 -18.11 13.98 -1.03
CA ALA A 55 -19.54 14.00 -0.79
C ALA A 55 -19.92 14.85 0.44
N LEU A 56 -19.10 14.84 1.50
CA LEU A 56 -19.28 15.73 2.64
C LEU A 56 -19.12 17.21 2.22
N PHE A 57 -18.16 17.54 1.36
CA PHE A 57 -18.00 18.90 0.83
C PHE A 57 -19.22 19.34 0.02
N MET A 58 -19.74 18.50 -0.87
CA MET A 58 -20.99 18.80 -1.58
C MET A 58 -22.17 19.02 -0.63
N ARG A 59 -22.29 18.19 0.42
CA ARG A 59 -23.31 18.36 1.47
C ARG A 59 -23.14 19.66 2.25
N ALA A 60 -21.91 20.08 2.50
CA ALA A 60 -21.60 21.32 3.24
C ALA A 60 -22.01 22.57 2.44
N GLU A 61 -21.79 22.58 1.12
CA GLU A 61 -22.26 23.67 0.23
C GLU A 61 -23.80 23.83 0.24
N LEU A 62 -24.56 22.73 0.38
CA LEU A 62 -26.02 22.79 0.45
C LEU A 62 -26.56 23.18 1.84
N ALA A 63 -25.75 23.12 2.90
CA ALA A 63 -26.20 23.36 4.28
C ALA A 63 -26.42 24.86 4.60
N ARG A 64 -25.83 25.76 3.81
CA ARG A 64 -26.00 27.22 3.89
C ARG A 64 -26.11 27.76 2.46
N PRO A 65 -27.19 28.48 2.10
CA PRO A 65 -27.32 29.03 0.75
C PRO A 65 -26.27 30.15 0.55
N GLY A 66 -25.25 29.90 -0.27
CA GLY A 66 -24.19 30.85 -0.58
C GLY A 66 -22.88 30.14 -0.90
N HIS A 67 -22.35 30.36 -2.11
CA HIS A 67 -21.16 29.71 -2.66
C HIS A 67 -19.89 30.19 -1.93
N GLN A 68 -19.34 29.37 -1.03
CA GLN A 68 -18.31 29.81 -0.09
C GLN A 68 -17.03 28.96 -0.07
N ILE A 69 -17.03 27.71 -0.57
CA ILE A 69 -15.83 26.83 -0.55
C ILE A 69 -15.41 26.33 -1.94
N MET A 70 -16.33 26.18 -2.91
CA MET A 70 -16.05 25.52 -4.20
C MET A 70 -16.57 26.30 -5.41
N SER A 71 -15.74 26.60 -6.42
CA SER A 71 -16.16 27.30 -7.66
C SER A 71 -17.06 26.46 -8.56
N ASN A 72 -17.87 27.11 -9.41
CA ASN A 72 -18.82 26.43 -10.31
C ASN A 72 -18.17 25.34 -11.19
N GLU A 73 -16.88 25.50 -11.51
CA GLU A 73 -16.08 24.57 -12.30
C GLU A 73 -15.42 23.42 -11.51
N GLN A 74 -15.47 23.45 -10.18
CA GLN A 74 -15.10 22.33 -9.32
C GLN A 74 -16.31 21.48 -8.90
N PHE A 75 -17.53 21.97 -9.13
CA PHE A 75 -18.78 21.25 -8.93
C PHE A 75 -19.20 20.41 -10.15
N ASN A 76 -18.79 20.84 -11.35
CA ASN A 76 -19.15 20.27 -12.66
C ASN A 76 -18.10 19.32 -13.23
#